data_AF-A0A951PLX2-F1
#
_entry.id   AF-A0A951PLX2-F1
#
_cell.length_a   1.000
_cell.length_b   1.000
_cell.length_c   1.000
_cell.angle_alpha   90.00
_cell.angle_beta   90.00
_cell.angle_gamma   90.00
#
_symmetry.space_group_name_H-M   'P 1'
#
loop_
_entity.id
_entity.type
_entity.pdbx_description
1 polymer ?
#
loop_
_entity_poly.entity_id
_entity_poly.type
_entity_poly.pdbx_seq_one_letter_code
_entity_poly.pdbx_strand_id
1 'polypeptide(L)' 'MKSLKGYVASLFDKEFISTGLKTSFFVGSLLFLINHGFAFLRGEMNYERWISVLMTYIMPYLVNVYGQYSYRRKLSKRN' A
#
# COMPACT_ATOMS: atom_id res chain seq x y z
N MET A 1 8.02 -3.88 20.71
CA MET A 1 8.41 -4.93 19.74
C MET A 1 7.26 -5.84 19.29
N LYS A 2 6.42 -6.40 20.18
CA LYS A 2 5.33 -7.34 19.78
C LYS A 2 4.37 -6.78 18.71
N SER A 3 4.01 -5.49 18.80
CA SER A 3 3.13 -4.85 17.80
C SER A 3 3.76 -4.70 16.42
N LEU A 4 5.08 -4.45 16.35
CA LEU A 4 5.78 -4.29 15.09
C LEU A 4 5.94 -5.65 14.40
N LYS A 5 6.34 -6.68 15.16
CA LYS A 5 6.41 -8.06 14.66
C LYS A 5 5.04 -8.54 14.15
N GLY A 6 3.96 -8.24 14.87
CA GLY A 6 2.60 -8.55 14.44
C GLY A 6 2.23 -7.87 13.13
N TYR A 7 2.51 -6.57 12.99
CA TYR A 7 2.28 -5.84 11.74
C TYR A 7 3.08 -6.43 10.57
N VAL A 8 4.37 -6.70 10.76
CA VAL A 8 5.23 -7.29 9.71
C VAL A 8 4.72 -8.67 9.30
N ALA A 9 4.29 -9.51 10.25
CA ALA A 9 3.68 -10.80 9.92
C ALA A 9 2.36 -10.62 9.15
N SER A 10 1.57 -9.60 9.49
CA SER A 10 0.33 -9.26 8.79
C SER A 10 0.53 -8.81 7.34
N LEU A 11 1.73 -8.34 6.95
CA LEU A 11 2.06 -8.07 5.55
C LEU A 11 2.00 -9.34 4.67
N PHE A 12 2.04 -10.53 5.28
CA PHE A 12 1.98 -11.81 4.59
C PHE A 12 0.70 -12.61 4.91
N ASP A 13 -0.28 -12.00 5.59
CA ASP A 13 -1.58 -12.62 5.88
C ASP A 13 -2.43 -12.68 4.60
N LYS A 14 -2.89 -13.87 4.22
CA LYS A 14 -3.62 -14.11 2.97
C LYS A 14 -4.89 -13.26 2.82
N GLU A 15 -5.59 -12.98 3.92
CA GLU A 15 -6.78 -12.13 3.93
C GLU A 15 -6.41 -10.67 3.63
N PHE A 16 -5.32 -10.20 4.23
CA PHE A 16 -4.85 -8.83 4.10
C PHE A 16 -4.14 -8.57 2.77
N ILE A 17 -3.41 -9.56 2.24
CA ILE A 17 -2.77 -9.47 0.92
C ILE A 17 -3.82 -9.23 -0.16
N SER A 18 -4.90 -10.03 -0.19
CA SER A 18 -5.89 -9.96 -1.27
C SER A 18 -6.58 -8.60 -1.34
N THR A 19 -6.98 -8.06 -0.18
CA THR A 19 -7.56 -6.73 -0.08
C THR A 19 -6.52 -5.63 -0.33
N GLY A 20 -5.30 -5.79 0.20
CA GLY A 20 -4.18 -4.87 0.01
C GLY A 20 -3.79 -4.70 -1.44
N LEU A 21 -3.66 -5.80 -2.19
CA LEU A 21 -3.30 -5.78 -3.60
C LEU A 21 -4.37 -5.08 -4.45
N LYS A 22 -5.66 -5.35 -4.19
CA LYS A 22 -6.78 -4.67 -4.86
C LYS A 22 -6.73 -3.16 -4.60
N THR A 23 -6.59 -2.76 -3.33
CA THR A 23 -6.50 -1.35 -2.96
C THR A 23 -5.28 -0.68 -3.59
N SER A 24 -4.09 -1.31 -3.55
CA SER A 24 -2.89 -0.76 -4.19
C SER A 24 -3.01 -0.65 -5.69
N PHE A 25 -3.66 -1.59 -6.34
CA PHE A 25 -3.85 -1.54 -7.78
C PHE A 25 -4.77 -0.37 -8.18
N PHE A 26 -5.94 -0.25 -7.56
CA PHE A 26 -6.91 0.80 -7.88
C PHE A 26 -6.41 2.19 -7.48
N VAL A 27 -6.04 2.37 -6.21
CA VAL A 27 -5.60 3.67 -5.68
C VAL A 27 -4.25 4.06 -6.27
N GLY A 28 -3.33 3.11 -6.41
CA GLY A 28 -2.03 3.35 -7.02
C GLY A 28 -2.12 3.76 -8.48
N SER A 29 -3.01 3.15 -9.27
CA SER A 29 -3.20 3.55 -10.67
C SER A 29 -3.83 4.94 -10.80
N LEU A 30 -4.77 5.28 -9.93
CA LEU A 30 -5.36 6.62 -9.89
C LEU A 30 -4.30 7.67 -9.54
N LEU A 31 -3.50 7.43 -8.50
CA LEU A 31 -2.42 8.33 -8.09
C LEU A 31 -1.31 8.41 -9.14
N PHE A 32 -0.98 7.31 -9.81
CA PHE A 32 -0.04 7.31 -10.93
C PHE A 32 -0.51 8.25 -12.04
N LEU A 33 -1.78 8.14 -12.44
CA LEU A 33 -2.34 8.97 -13.51
C LEU A 33 -2.30 10.45 -13.13
N ILE A 34 -2.70 10.80 -11.90
CA ILE A 34 -2.76 12.19 -11.43
C ILE A 34 -1.35 12.79 -11.26
N ASN A 35 -0.38 12.03 -10.74
CA ASN A 35 0.95 12.56 -10.40
C ASN A 35 1.98 12.41 -11.53
N HIS A 36 1.91 11.33 -12.28
CA HIS A 36 2.93 10.94 -13.25
C HIS A 36 2.38 10.77 -14.67
N GLY A 37 1.06 10.77 -14.88
CA GLY A 37 0.43 10.54 -16.19
C GLY A 37 0.93 11.49 -17.28
N PHE A 38 0.98 12.80 -17.02
CA PHE A 38 1.50 13.76 -18.01
C PHE A 38 2.98 13.56 -18.33
N ALA A 39 3.81 13.32 -17.31
CA ALA A 39 5.24 13.07 -17.52
C ALA A 39 5.48 11.75 -18.27
N PHE A 40 4.65 10.74 -18.02
CA PHE A 40 4.66 9.48 -18.76
C PHE A 40 4.32 9.72 -20.25
N LEU A 41 3.25 10.47 -20.53
CA LEU A 41 2.84 10.79 -21.90
C LEU A 41 3.85 11.66 -22.66
N ARG A 42 4.59 12.51 -21.95
CA ARG A 42 5.63 13.39 -22.53
C ARG A 42 7.01 12.75 -22.63
N GLY A 43 7.18 11.53 -22.12
CA GLY A 43 8.49 10.87 -22.06
C GLY A 43 9.47 11.50 -21.05
N GLU A 44 8.98 12.27 -20.07
CA GLU A 44 9.76 12.95 -19.04
C GLU A 44 10.02 12.06 -17.81
N MET A 45 10.00 10.74 -17.99
CA MET A 45 10.17 9.77 -16.92
C MET A 45 11.66 9.54 -16.63
N ASN A 46 12.16 10.17 -15.56
CA ASN A 46 13.50 9.93 -15.02
C ASN A 46 13.49 8.86 -13.92
N TYR A 47 14.67 8.45 -13.46
CA TYR A 47 14.84 7.42 -12.44
C TYR A 47 14.10 7.75 -11.13
N GLU A 48 14.16 9.01 -10.69
CA GLU A 48 13.48 9.47 -9.47
C GLU A 48 11.96 9.34 -9.58
N ARG A 49 11.38 9.72 -10.73
CA ARG A 49 9.94 9.57 -10.99
C ARG A 49 9.53 8.10 -10.98
N TRP A 50 10.35 7.20 -11.52
CA TRP A 50 10.06 5.76 -11.45
C TRP A 50 10.04 5.23 -10.01
N ILE A 51 10.94 5.71 -9.14
CA ILE A 51 10.87 5.40 -7.71
C ILE A 51 9.57 5.93 -7.09
N SER A 52 9.16 7.15 -7.44
CA SER A 52 7.87 7.70 -6.97
C SER A 52 6.67 6.89 -7.44
N VAL A 53 6.71 6.36 -8.68
CA VAL A 53 5.68 5.44 -9.19
C VAL A 53 5.64 4.17 -8.35
N LEU A 54 6.76 3.54 -8.03
CA LEU A 54 6.79 2.35 -7.19
C LEU A 54 6.18 2.61 -5.80
N MET A 55 6.55 3.74 -5.17
CA MET A 55 6.00 4.14 -3.87
C MET A 55 4.48 4.39 -3.93
N THR A 56 3.99 4.86 -5.07
CA THR A 56 2.55 5.09 -5.31
C THR A 56 1.72 3.81 -5.21
N TYR A 57 2.30 2.65 -5.53
CA TYR A 57 1.65 1.35 -5.36
C TYR A 57 1.95 0.70 -4.00
N ILE A 58 3.17 0.86 -3.47
CA ILE A 58 3.57 0.25 -2.19
C ILE A 58 2.83 0.89 -1.01
N MET A 59 2.70 2.22 -0.99
CA MET A 59 2.11 2.92 0.16
C MET A 59 0.64 2.53 0.42
N PRO A 60 -0.26 2.48 -0.58
CA PRO A 60 -1.63 2.05 -0.35
C PRO A 60 -1.74 0.60 0.17
N TYR A 61 -0.85 -0.30 -0.27
CA TYR A 61 -0.79 -1.67 0.27
C TYR A 61 -0.47 -1.66 1.78
N LEU A 62 0.61 -0.98 2.16
CA LEU A 62 1.06 -0.91 3.56
C LEU A 62 -0.01 -0.29 4.47
N VAL A 63 -0.61 0.82 4.04
CA VAL A 63 -1.66 1.51 4.81
C VAL A 63 -2.90 0.63 4.95
N ASN A 64 -3.29 -0.10 3.89
CA ASN A 64 -4.42 -1.02 3.95
C ASN A 64 -4.17 -2.19 4.93
N VAL A 65 -3.00 -2.81 4.89
CA VAL A 65 -2.62 -3.87 5.86
C VAL A 65 -2.55 -3.32 7.28
N TYR A 66 -1.98 -2.12 7.46
CA TYR A 66 -1.89 -1.47 8.77
C TYR A 66 -3.27 -1.21 9.39
N GLY A 67 -4.22 -0.74 8.57
CA GLY A 67 -5.61 -0.53 8.98
C GLY A 67 -6.26 -1.83 9.46
N GLN A 68 -6.14 -2.90 8.67
CA GLN A 68 -6.69 -4.21 9.01
C GLN A 68 -6.04 -4.82 10.27
N TYR A 69 -4.72 -4.77 10.38
CA TYR A 69 -3.99 -5.22 11.58
C TYR A 69 -4.43 -4.44 12.82
N SER A 70 -4.52 -3.12 12.71
CA SER A 70 -4.93 -2.24 13.82
C SER A 70 -6.36 -2.54 14.26
N TYR A 71 -7.27 -2.78 13.32
CA TYR A 71 -8.65 -3.14 13.58
C TYR A 71 -8.75 -4.52 14.27
N ARG A 72 -8.13 -5.56 13.70
CA ARG A 72 -8.11 -6.93 14.27
C ARG A 72 -7.52 -6.94 15.69
N ARG A 73 -6.43 -6.20 15.92
CA ARG A 73 -5.80 -6.06 17.24
C ARG A 73 -6.71 -5.36 18.25
N LYS A 74 -7.48 -4.34 17.86
CA LYS A 74 -8.46 -3.68 18.73
C LYS A 74 -9.59 -4.64 19.11
N LEU A 75 -10.07 -5.44 18.16
CA LEU A 75 -11.13 -6.44 18.40
C LEU A 75 -10.67 -7.51 19.41
N SER A 76 -9.46 -8.03 19.24
CA SER A 76 -8.86 -9.04 20.14
C SER A 76 -8.60 -8.54 21.57
N LYS A 77 -8.55 -7.23 21.80
CA LYS A 77 -8.39 -6.66 23.16
C LYS A 77 -9.71 -6.41 23.89
N ARG A 78 -10.84 -6.47 23.17
CA ARG A 78 -12.18 -6.24 23.73
C ARG A 78 -12.83 -7.52 24.26
N ASN A 79 -12.35 -8.68 23.80
CA ASN A 79 -12.74 -10.01 24.27
C ASN A 79 -11.72 -10.51 25.30
#